data_AF-A0A965AXX1-F1
#
_entry.id   AF-A0A965AXX1-F1
#
_cell.length_a   1.000
_cell.length_b   1.000
_cell.length_c   1.000
_cell.angle_alpha   90.00
_cell.angle_beta   90.00
_cell.angle_gamma   90.00
#
_symmetry.space_group_name_H-M   'P 1'
#
loop_
_entity.id
_entity.type
_entity.pdbx_description
1 polymer ?
#
loop_
_entity_poly.entity_id
_entity_poly.type
_entity_poly.pdbx_seq_one_letter_code
_entity_poly.pdbx_strand_id
1 'polypeptide(L)' 'WTRDDVITYMDENRLPRHPLVARGYPSIGCHPCTSAVTDGEDPRAGRWRGTSKTECGIHITANGVLRATKSGEHA' A
#
# COMPACT_ATOMS: atom_id res chain seq x y z
N TRP A 1 1.04 -1.26 -15.22
CA TRP A 1 2.33 -0.66 -14.86
C TRP A 1 2.87 -1.45 -13.69
N THR A 2 4.10 -1.91 -13.82
CA THR A 2 4.89 -2.46 -12.71
C THR A 2 5.33 -1.33 -11.78
N ARG A 3 5.94 -1.67 -10.64
CA ARG A 3 6.57 -0.67 -9.76
C ARG A 3 7.67 0.09 -10.49
N ASP A 4 8.45 -0.61 -11.31
CA ASP A 4 9.58 -0.03 -12.03
C ASP A 4 9.10 0.91 -13.13
N ASP A 5 7.98 0.62 -13.78
CA ASP A 5 7.35 1.52 -14.75
C ASP A 5 7.00 2.87 -14.08
N VAL A 6 6.42 2.84 -12.88
CA VAL A 6 6.06 4.05 -12.12
C VAL A 6 7.31 4.83 -11.71
N ILE A 7 8.33 4.14 -11.18
CA ILE A 7 9.60 4.76 -10.75
C ILE A 7 10.29 5.43 -11.94
N THR A 8 10.41 4.72 -13.06
CA THR A 8 11.02 5.22 -14.30
C THR A 8 10.31 6.47 -14.78
N TYR A 9 8.97 6.42 -14.86
CA TYR A 9 8.18 7.57 -15.28
C TYR A 9 8.36 8.78 -14.35
N MET A 10 8.41 8.56 -13.03
CA MET A 10 8.65 9.64 -12.08
C MET A 10 10.01 10.30 -12.30
N ASP A 11 11.06 9.52 -12.57
CA ASP A 11 12.42 10.03 -12.78
C ASP A 11 12.53 10.79 -14.11
N GLU A 12 12.04 10.21 -15.20
CA GLU A 12 12.02 10.84 -16.54
C GLU A 12 11.29 12.18 -16.55
N ASN A 13 10.22 12.29 -15.76
CA ASN A 13 9.39 13.50 -15.67
C ASN A 13 9.75 14.40 -14.49
N ARG A 14 10.82 14.09 -13.74
CA ARG A 14 11.28 14.86 -12.56
C ARG A 14 10.17 15.11 -11.54
N LEU A 15 9.31 14.12 -11.31
CA LEU A 15 8.21 14.21 -10.35
C LEU A 15 8.75 14.08 -8.91
N PRO A 16 8.33 14.95 -7.99
CA PRO A 16 8.76 14.86 -6.60
C PRO A 16 8.23 13.57 -5.96
N ARG A 17 9.10 12.86 -5.25
CA ARG A 17 8.73 11.69 -4.44
C ARG A 17 8.24 12.16 -3.06
N HIS A 18 7.27 11.45 -2.49
CA HIS A 18 6.85 11.73 -1.12
C HIS A 18 8.00 11.44 -0.14
N PRO A 19 8.35 12.34 0.81
CA PRO A 19 9.53 12.18 1.68
C PRO A 19 9.56 10.88 2.49
N LEU A 20 8.39 10.35 2.87
CA LEU A 20 8.29 9.09 3.61
C LEU A 20 8.74 7.86 2.80
N VAL A 21 8.74 7.91 1.47
CA VAL A 21 9.24 6.80 0.65
C VAL A 21 10.71 6.53 0.97
N ALA A 22 11.52 7.59 1.10
CA ALA A 22 12.92 7.50 1.50
C ALA A 22 13.13 7.04 2.95
N ARG A 23 12.07 7.03 3.77
CA ARG A 23 12.08 6.56 5.16
C ARG A 23 11.50 5.15 5.31
N GLY A 24 11.37 4.40 4.21
CA GLY A 24 10.88 3.02 4.22
C GLY A 24 9.36 2.87 4.15
N TYR A 25 8.62 3.89 3.68
CA TYR A 25 7.15 3.82 3.49
C TYR A 25 6.77 3.74 2.00
N PRO A 26 6.86 2.57 1.35
CA PRO A 26 6.53 2.42 -0.07
C PRO A 26 5.02 2.40 -0.36
N SER A 27 4.17 2.16 0.65
CA SER A 27 2.72 2.36 0.58
C SER A 27 2.26 3.26 1.71
N ILE A 28 1.65 4.40 1.38
CA ILE A 28 1.30 5.45 2.34
C ILE A 28 -0.23 5.56 2.45
N GLY A 29 -0.75 5.54 3.67
CA GLY A 29 -2.15 5.83 3.99
C GLY A 29 -2.27 6.71 5.23
N CYS A 30 -3.32 6.53 6.04
CA CYS A 30 -3.46 7.23 7.31
C CYS A 30 -2.35 6.83 8.31
N HIS A 31 -1.93 7.78 9.15
CA HIS A 31 -0.90 7.59 10.16
C HIS A 31 -1.06 6.31 11.03
N PRO A 32 -2.23 5.99 11.62
CA PRO A 32 -2.33 4.82 12.51
C PRO A 32 -2.35 3.47 11.78
N CYS A 33 -2.44 3.46 10.44
CA CYS A 33 -2.58 2.24 9.65
C CYS A 33 -1.42 2.04 8.67
N THR A 34 -0.32 2.76 8.85
CA THR A 34 0.85 2.74 7.96
C THR A 34 2.12 2.68 8.80
N SER A 35 2.93 1.65 8.55
CA SER A 35 4.28 1.48 9.13
C SER A 35 5.31 1.37 8.01
N ALA A 36 6.58 1.59 8.35
CA ALA A 36 7.67 1.29 7.42
C ALA A 36 7.74 -0.22 7.14
N VAL A 37 8.36 -0.57 6.03
CA VAL A 37 8.67 -1.96 5.67
C VAL A 37 10.17 -2.19 5.72
N THR A 38 10.56 -3.45 5.92
CA THR A 38 11.97 -3.88 5.81
C THR A 38 12.28 -4.39 4.41
N ASP A 39 13.56 -4.53 4.09
CA ASP A 39 13.99 -5.05 2.79
C ASP A 39 13.46 -6.48 2.58
N GLY A 40 12.84 -6.71 1.42
CA GLY A 40 12.23 -8.00 1.06
C GLY A 40 10.77 -8.17 1.49
N GLU A 41 10.22 -7.30 2.34
CA GLU A 41 8.78 -7.28 2.62
C GLU A 41 7.97 -6.81 1.39
N ASP A 42 6.72 -7.29 1.30
CA ASP A 42 5.77 -6.74 0.33
C ASP A 42 5.62 -5.21 0.54
N PRO A 43 5.62 -4.39 -0.52
CA PRO A 43 5.54 -2.93 -0.39
C PRO A 43 4.29 -2.41 0.33
N ARG A 44 3.22 -3.21 0.41
CA ARG A 44 1.99 -2.93 1.17
C ARG A 44 1.96 -3.61 2.55
N ALA A 45 2.96 -4.41 2.94
CA ALA A 45 3.01 -5.09 4.24
C ALA A 45 2.93 -4.12 5.44
N GLY A 46 3.38 -2.87 5.25
CA GLY A 46 3.27 -1.82 6.25
C GLY A 46 1.83 -1.32 6.48
N ARG A 47 0.89 -1.61 5.58
CA ARG A 47 -0.53 -1.22 5.70
C ARG A 47 -1.29 -2.26 6.52
N TRP A 48 -1.98 -1.80 7.55
CA TRP A 48 -2.81 -2.65 8.42
C TRP A 48 -2.05 -3.83 9.06
N ARG A 49 -0.74 -3.66 9.31
CA ARG A 49 0.14 -4.65 9.95
C ARG A 49 -0.49 -5.19 11.25
N GLY A 50 -0.54 -6.51 11.39
CA GLY A 50 -1.12 -7.17 12.55
C GLY A 50 -2.65 -7.19 12.59
N THR A 51 -3.33 -6.90 11.46
CA THR A 51 -4.79 -6.98 11.36
C THR A 51 -5.21 -7.87 10.18
N SER A 52 -6.47 -8.28 10.14
CA SER A 52 -7.06 -9.00 9.00
C SER A 52 -7.50 -8.08 7.85
N LYS A 53 -7.31 -6.77 7.97
CA LYS A 53 -7.78 -5.80 6.97
C LYS A 53 -6.86 -5.78 5.75
N THR A 54 -7.46 -5.84 4.58
CA THR A 54 -6.73 -5.89 3.30
C THR A 54 -6.98 -4.67 2.41
N GLU A 55 -8.18 -4.09 2.47
CA GLU A 55 -8.56 -2.95 1.63
C GLU A 55 -9.22 -1.82 2.44
N CYS A 56 -9.03 -0.59 1.97
CA CYS A 56 -9.69 0.60 2.51
C CYS A 56 -11.15 0.69 2.00
N GLY A 57 -12.01 1.41 2.72
CA GLY A 57 -13.42 1.62 2.34
C GLY A 57 -13.61 2.40 1.03
N ILE A 58 -12.54 3.01 0.48
CA ILE A 58 -12.56 3.63 -0.85
C ILE A 58 -12.60 2.59 -1.98
N HIS A 59 -12.31 1.33 -1.68
CA HIS A 59 -12.32 0.24 -2.66
C HIS A 59 -13.67 -0.46 -2.66
N ILE A 60 -14.58 0.06 -3.48
CA ILE A 60 -15.87 -0.56 -3.78
C ILE A 60 -15.80 -1.35 -5.09
N THR A 61 -16.62 -2.38 -5.20
CA THR A 61 -16.88 -3.06 -6.47
C THR A 61 -17.71 -2.16 -7.37
N ALA A 62 -17.81 -2.51 -8.66
CA ALA A 62 -18.65 -1.78 -9.61
C ALA A 62 -20.12 -1.67 -9.16
N ASN A 63 -20.59 -2.63 -8.35
CA ASN A 63 -21.95 -2.67 -7.81
C ASN A 63 -22.08 -1.96 -6.45
N GLY A 64 -21.09 -1.16 -6.04
CA GLY A 64 -21.13 -0.38 -4.80
C GLY A 64 -20.88 -1.18 -3.52
N VAL A 65 -20.48 -2.45 -3.61
CA VAL A 65 -20.21 -3.30 -2.44
C VAL A 65 -18.76 -3.14 -2.00
N LEU A 66 -18.51 -3.00 -0.69
CA LEU A 66 -17.15 -2.96 -0.15
C LEU A 66 -16.39 -4.25 -0.47
N ARG A 67 -15.14 -4.13 -0.93
CA ARG A 67 -14.25 -5.29 -1.04
C ARG A 67 -13.91 -5.77 0.38
N ALA A 68 -14.51 -6.88 0.80
CA ALA A 68 -14.33 -7.45 2.13
C ALA A 68 -12.87 -7.89 2.40
N THR A 69 -12.53 -7.99 3.68
CA THR A 69 -11.27 -8.54 4.19
C THR A 69 -11.12 -10.02 3.83
N LYS A 70 -9.89 -10.55 3.76
CA LYS A 70 -9.64 -12.00 3.54
C LYS A 70 -10.49 -12.82 4.53
N SER A 71 -11.42 -13.62 4.01
CA SER A 71 -12.13 -14.64 4.77
C SER A 71 -11.16 -15.79 5.04
N GLY A 72 -10.76 -15.97 6.30
CA GLY A 72 -10.10 -17.18 6.79
C GLY A 72 -8.57 -17.18 6.72
N GLU A 73 -7.94 -16.84 7.85
CA GLU A 73 -6.67 -17.44 8.28
C GLU A 73 -6.57 -17.27 9.81
N HIS A 74 -7.34 -18.09 10.51
CA HIS A 74 -7.04 -18.53 11.86
C HIS A 74 -6.61 -19.99 11.74
N ALA A 75 -5.30 -20.20 11.73
CA ALA A 75 -4.60 -21.41 12.13
C ALA A 75 -3.22 -20.98 12.63
#